data_AF-A0A6V7M460-F1
#
_entry.id   AF-A0A6V7M460-F1
#
_cell.length_a   1.000
_cell.length_b   1.000
_cell.length_c   1.000
_cell.angle_alpha   90.00
_cell.angle_beta   90.00
_cell.angle_gamma   90.00
#
_symmetry.space_group_name_H-M   'P 1'
#
loop_
_entity.id
_entity.type
_entity.pdbx_description
1 polymer ?
#
loop_
_entity_poly.entity_id
_entity_poly.type
_entity_poly.pdbx_seq_one_letter_code
_entity_poly.pdbx_strand_id
1 'polypeptide(L)'
;VPTTFDKELLGWSMEGLSSLMFNKQMGFINSSKVNAELSKVLEGISTAHLYLSRCETGFQVWRFIETPYCRKLFEACNAIDG
;
A
#
# COMPACT_ATOMS: atom_id res chain seq x y z
N VAL A 1 -8.39 -18.78 6.49
CA VAL A 1 -7.34 -18.31 5.58
C VAL A 1 -6.06 -18.12 6.40
N PRO A 2 -4.86 -18.48 5.91
CA PRO A 2 -3.61 -18.23 6.61
C PRO A 2 -3.47 -16.75 6.99
N THR A 3 -2.91 -16.46 8.16
CA THR A 3 -2.81 -15.08 8.68
C THR A 3 -1.92 -14.16 7.83
N THR A 4 -1.05 -14.73 7.00
CA THR A 4 -0.15 -14.01 6.09
C THR A 4 -0.67 -13.90 4.65
N PHE A 5 -1.81 -14.51 4.35
CA PHE A 5 -2.30 -14.65 2.98
C PHE A 5 -2.48 -13.30 2.27
N ASP A 6 -3.09 -12.32 2.92
CA ASP A 6 -3.31 -11.00 2.30
C ASP A 6 -1.99 -10.29 2.00
N LYS A 7 -1.00 -10.45 2.89
CA LYS A 7 0.34 -9.88 2.73
C LYS A 7 1.09 -10.56 1.58
N GLU A 8 1.00 -11.87 1.48
CA GLU A 8 1.58 -12.63 0.36
C GLU A 8 0.91 -12.23 -0.95
N LEU A 9 -0.43 -12.19 -1.01
CA LEU A 9 -1.18 -11.79 -2.20
C LEU A 9 -0.79 -10.38 -2.68
N LEU A 10 -0.65 -9.43 -1.76
CA LEU A 10 -0.18 -8.08 -2.07
C LEU A 10 1.25 -8.08 -2.62
N GLY A 11 2.17 -8.85 -2.02
CA GLY A 11 3.54 -9.00 -2.50
C GLY A 11 3.61 -9.58 -3.91
N TRP A 12 2.81 -10.60 -4.22
CA TRP A 12 2.72 -11.19 -5.55
C TRP A 12 2.13 -10.21 -6.57
N SER A 13 1.11 -9.45 -6.17
CA SER A 13 0.50 -8.42 -7.02
C SER A 13 1.49 -7.31 -7.37
N MET A 14 2.30 -6.87 -6.39
CA MET A 14 3.36 -5.87 -6.60
C MET A 14 4.48 -6.38 -7.50
N GLU A 15 4.89 -7.64 -7.35
CA GLU A 15 5.88 -8.27 -8.24
C GLU A 15 5.37 -8.30 -9.69
N GLY A 16 4.12 -8.70 -9.89
CA GLY A 16 3.49 -8.72 -11.21
C GLY A 16 3.40 -7.33 -11.83
N LEU A 17 2.94 -6.33 -11.05
CA LEU A 17 2.85 -4.95 -11.49
C LEU A 17 4.24 -4.37 -11.85
N SER A 18 5.26 -4.67 -11.06
CA SER A 18 6.61 -4.16 -11.26
C SER A 18 7.32 -4.80 -12.44
N SER A 19 7.08 -6.09 -12.66
CA SER A 19 7.49 -6.80 -13.86
C SER A 19 6.85 -6.18 -15.10
N LEU A 20 5.56 -5.84 -15.05
CA LEU A 20 4.86 -5.22 -16.17
C LEU A 20 5.32 -3.77 -16.45
N MET A 21 5.37 -2.94 -15.41
CA MET A 21 5.61 -1.49 -15.53
C MET A 21 7.08 -1.14 -15.72
N PHE A 22 7.98 -1.87 -15.05
CA PHE A 22 9.40 -1.54 -14.99
C PHE A 22 10.30 -2.63 -15.56
N ASN A 23 9.73 -3.75 -16.04
CA ASN A 23 10.47 -4.94 -16.48
C ASN A 23 11.52 -5.40 -15.45
N LYS A 24 11.19 -5.24 -14.16
CA LYS A 24 12.11 -5.48 -13.03
C LYS A 24 11.45 -6.40 -12.02
N GLN A 25 12.16 -7.47 -11.67
CA GLN A 25 11.78 -8.34 -10.57
C GLN A 25 12.22 -7.71 -9.26
N MET A 26 11.28 -7.58 -8.32
CA MET A 26 11.50 -6.99 -7.01
C MET A 26 11.89 -8.03 -5.95
N GLY A 27 11.70 -9.31 -6.26
CA GLY A 27 12.15 -10.42 -5.44
C GLY A 27 11.21 -10.75 -4.28
N PHE A 28 9.93 -10.35 -4.34
CA PHE A 28 8.96 -10.70 -3.29
C PHE A 28 8.68 -12.20 -3.22
N ILE A 29 8.73 -12.90 -4.36
CA ILE A 29 8.43 -14.33 -4.48
C ILE A 29 9.66 -15.20 -4.14
N ASN A 30 10.86 -14.68 -4.41
CA ASN A 30 12.11 -15.38 -4.13
C ASN A 30 12.73 -14.79 -2.85
N SER A 31 12.39 -15.40 -1.71
CA SER A 31 12.80 -15.12 -0.31
C SER A 31 14.24 -14.63 -0.04
N SER A 32 15.15 -14.69 -1.01
CA SER A 32 16.55 -14.33 -0.83
C SER A 32 16.80 -12.84 -0.53
N LYS A 33 15.94 -11.91 -0.99
CA LYS A 33 16.14 -10.46 -0.79
C LYS A 33 14.83 -9.67 -0.79
N VAL A 34 13.97 -9.87 0.20
CA VAL A 34 12.89 -8.90 0.43
C VAL A 34 13.56 -7.58 0.82
N ASN A 35 13.55 -6.62 -0.10
CA ASN A 35 14.08 -5.30 0.14
C ASN A 35 13.19 -4.62 1.22
N ALA A 36 13.78 -4.26 2.36
CA ALA A 36 13.07 -3.66 3.48
C ALA A 36 12.32 -2.39 3.07
N GLU A 37 12.87 -1.62 2.13
CA GLU A 37 12.22 -0.43 1.57
C GLU A 37 10.95 -0.78 0.79
N LEU A 38 10.95 -1.91 0.09
CA LEU A 38 9.78 -2.40 -0.65
C LEU A 38 8.67 -2.90 0.28
N SER A 39 9.04 -3.44 1.44
CA SER A 39 8.07 -3.78 2.48
C SER A 39 7.42 -2.53 3.08
N LYS A 40 8.18 -1.45 3.29
CA LYS A 40 7.63 -0.16 3.74
C LYS A 40 6.68 0.44 2.71
N VAL A 41 7.04 0.42 1.43
CA VAL A 41 6.17 0.90 0.35
C VAL A 41 4.87 0.09 0.30
N LEU A 42 4.94 -1.23 0.42
CA LEU A 42 3.75 -2.10 0.44
C LEU A 42 2.85 -1.81 1.64
N GLU A 43 3.42 -1.59 2.82
CA GLU A 43 2.69 -1.20 4.02
C GLU A 43 2.04 0.19 3.89
N GLY A 44 2.76 1.13 3.28
CA GLY A 44 2.24 2.46 2.95
C GLY A 44 1.04 2.38 2.00
N ILE A 45 1.16 1.63 0.91
CA ILE A 45 0.07 1.44 -0.08
C ILE A 45 -1.15 0.79 0.57
N SER A 46 -0.96 -0.25 1.37
CA SER A 46 -2.07 -0.93 2.08
C SER A 46 -2.79 0.03 3.04
N THR A 47 -2.00 0.82 3.78
CA THR A 47 -2.52 1.82 4.72
C THR A 47 -3.25 2.95 4.00
N ALA A 48 -2.69 3.45 2.90
CA ALA A 48 -3.32 4.45 2.05
C ALA A 48 -4.64 3.93 1.47
N HIS A 49 -4.66 2.69 0.96
CA HIS A 49 -5.89 2.07 0.46
C HIS A 49 -6.99 2.00 1.52
N LEU A 50 -6.66 1.57 2.75
CA LEU A 50 -7.61 1.49 3.86
C LEU A 50 -8.22 2.86 4.20
N TYR A 51 -7.38 3.89 4.36
CA TYR A 51 -7.87 5.23 4.72
C TYR A 51 -8.55 5.94 3.56
N LEU A 52 -8.13 5.70 2.32
CA LEU A 52 -8.83 6.17 1.13
C LEU A 52 -10.23 5.57 1.06
N SER A 53 -10.36 4.25 1.24
CA SER A 53 -11.66 3.58 1.28
C SER A 53 -12.58 4.18 2.36
N ARG A 54 -12.04 4.50 3.54
CA ARG A 54 -12.80 5.18 4.61
C ARG A 54 -13.16 6.63 4.29
N CYS A 55 -12.35 7.34 3.52
CA CYS A 55 -12.67 8.69 3.06
C CYS A 55 -13.75 8.67 1.97
N GLU A 56 -13.75 7.65 1.11
CA GLU A 56 -14.66 7.54 -0.03
C GLU A 56 -15.98 6.80 0.30
N THR A 57 -16.05 6.09 1.43
CA THR A 57 -17.26 5.38 1.85
C THR A 57 -18.25 6.32 2.54
N GLY A 58 -19.43 6.49 1.93
CA GLY A 58 -20.53 7.26 2.51
C GLY A 58 -20.42 8.75 2.21
N PHE A 59 -20.65 9.60 3.21
CA PHE A 59 -20.57 11.05 3.02
C PHE A 59 -19.12 11.54 3.15
N GLN A 60 -18.61 12.16 2.08
CA GLN A 60 -17.20 12.57 1.93
C GLN A 60 -16.86 13.83 2.74
N VAL A 61 -17.00 13.78 4.07
CA VAL A 61 -16.74 14.91 4.99
C VAL A 61 -15.33 15.48 4.83
N TRP A 62 -14.37 14.61 4.50
CA TRP A 62 -12.97 14.97 4.33
C TRP A 62 -12.72 16.06 3.27
N ARG A 63 -13.64 16.25 2.32
CA ARG A 63 -13.56 17.32 1.30
C ARG A 63 -13.85 18.71 1.84
N PHE A 64 -14.54 18.79 2.98
CA PHE A 64 -14.97 20.04 3.59
C PHE A 64 -14.19 20.36 4.86
N ILE A 65 -13.77 19.34 5.62
CA ILE A 65 -13.07 19.48 6.89
C ILE A 65 -12.00 18.40 6.98
N GLU A 66 -10.82 18.74 7.50
CA GLU A 66 -9.75 17.78 7.74
C GLU A 66 -10.17 16.76 8.81
N THR A 67 -10.44 15.54 8.38
CA THR A 67 -10.81 14.42 9.25
C THR A 67 -9.56 13.64 9.69
N PRO A 68 -9.60 12.93 10.83
CA PRO A 68 -8.49 12.07 11.23
C PRO A 68 -8.18 10.98 10.19
N TYR A 69 -9.15 10.58 9.35
CA TYR A 69 -8.93 9.61 8.28
C TYR A 69 -8.13 10.18 7.11
N CYS A 70 -8.46 11.39 6.65
CA CYS A 70 -7.70 12.00 5.55
C CYS A 70 -6.29 12.38 5.99
N ARG A 71 -6.09 12.80 7.24
CA ARG A 71 -4.73 13.03 7.78
C ARG A 71 -3.89 11.75 7.75
N LYS A 72 -4.44 10.62 8.20
CA LYS A 72 -3.72 9.33 8.14
C LYS A 72 -3.49 8.83 6.71
N LEU A 73 -4.41 9.15 5.79
CA LEU A 73 -4.20 8.92 4.36
C LEU A 73 -3.00 9.73 3.84
N PHE A 74 -2.95 11.03 4.15
CA PHE A 74 -1.85 11.90 3.72
C PHE A 74 -0.51 11.50 4.35
N GLU A 75 -0.49 11.11 5.63
CA GLU A 75 0.71 10.55 6.27
C GLU A 75 1.19 9.27 5.56
N ALA A 76 0.28 8.38 5.18
CA ALA A 76 0.61 7.17 4.44
C ALA A 76 1.13 7.48 3.02
N CYS A 77 0.55 8.46 2.34
CA CYS A 77 1.04 8.93 1.04
C CYS A 77 2.44 9.56 1.15
N ASN A 78 2.67 10.43 2.14
CA ASN A 78 3.98 11.03 2.38
C ASN A 78 5.06 9.98 2.65
N ALA A 79 4.73 8.90 3.36
CA ALA A 79 5.64 7.78 3.59
C ALA A 79 6.00 6.99 2.31
N ILE A 80 5.16 7.07 1.27
CA ILE A 80 5.43 6.47 -0.04
C ILE A 80 6.26 7.44 -0.91
N ASP A 81 5.98 8.74 -0.85
CA ASP A 81 6.63 9.76 -1.69
C ASP A 81 8.09 10.02 -1.30
N GLY A 82 8.47 9.80 -0.03
CA GLY A 82 9.85 9.88 0.45
C GLY A 82 10.20 11.17 1.18
#